data_AF-A0A498GSW7-F1
#
_entry.id   AF-A0A498GSW7-F1
#
_cell.length_a   1.000
_cell.length_b   1.000
_cell.length_c   1.000
_cell.angle_alpha   90.00
_cell.angle_beta   90.00
_cell.angle_gamma   90.00
#
_symmetry.space_group_name_H-M   'P 1'
#
loop_
_entity.id
_entity.type
_entity.pdbx_description
1 polymer ?
#
loop_
_entity_poly.entity_id
_entity_poly.type
_entity_poly.pdbx_seq_one_letter_code
_entity_poly.pdbx_strand_id
1 'polypeptide(L)'
;MAKDKRIKFPSGSYQAVYDGISYRIDPENDIVEMSQRLNPRYSPESREEAVSLANKLGPERIRKRARLFSKLLILSILLFLFLMAFPVLFSAQFEGFLSWGKFLTIVSEVVFLYMFGYYRGVVSYFTDSYCEKCGKHFVFEEYQAPLVKEESKIDAYTKTLTQYWHCKNCGHKDIKIEFQPVDHHREKKQDNLKDTCEECGKEHSIEEYRNIDVINRALRKKIRYFKCRNCGYHEIRLNKSFKIV
;
A
#
# COMPACT_ATOMS: atom_id res chain seq x y z
N MET A 1 -1.84 26.63 2.40
CA MET A 1 -1.27 25.77 1.34
C MET A 1 -0.10 25.00 1.93
N ALA A 2 -0.12 23.66 1.90
CA ALA A 2 1.04 22.88 2.33
C ALA A 2 2.21 23.17 1.37
N LYS A 3 3.38 23.55 1.90
CA LYS A 3 4.59 23.73 1.09
C LYS A 3 4.94 22.41 0.39
N ASP A 4 5.32 22.50 -0.89
CA ASP A 4 5.78 21.33 -1.65
C ASP A 4 6.96 20.67 -0.93
N LYS A 5 6.94 19.34 -0.81
CA LYS A 5 8.06 18.59 -0.23
C LYS A 5 9.17 18.50 -1.28
N ARG A 6 10.40 18.84 -0.93
CA ARG A 6 11.56 18.85 -1.84
C ARG A 6 12.53 17.74 -1.49
N ILE A 7 12.88 16.91 -2.47
CA ILE A 7 13.91 15.88 -2.38
C ILE A 7 15.09 16.38 -3.20
N LYS A 8 16.23 16.56 -2.54
CA LYS A 8 17.40 17.20 -3.11
C LYS A 8 18.45 16.15 -3.52
N PHE A 9 19.08 16.38 -4.66
CA PHE A 9 20.17 15.57 -5.18
C PHE A 9 21.35 16.51 -5.42
N PRO A 10 22.35 16.49 -4.54
CA PRO A 10 23.56 17.31 -4.68
C PRO A 10 24.25 17.07 -6.02
N SER A 11 25.04 18.04 -6.46
CA SER A 11 25.79 17.97 -7.72
C SER A 11 26.64 16.69 -7.79
N GLY A 12 26.48 15.91 -8.86
CA GLY A 12 27.15 14.62 -9.04
C GLY A 12 26.51 13.43 -8.31
N SER A 13 25.44 13.63 -7.55
CA SER A 13 24.63 12.56 -6.97
C SER A 13 23.29 12.43 -7.69
N TYR A 14 22.90 11.20 -7.97
CA TYR A 14 21.57 10.88 -8.51
C TYR A 14 20.78 9.96 -7.58
N GLN A 15 21.17 9.87 -6.32
CA GLN A 15 20.49 9.08 -5.31
C GLN A 15 20.19 9.94 -4.09
N ALA A 16 18.99 9.78 -3.54
CA ALA A 16 18.57 10.45 -2.32
C ALA A 16 17.64 9.54 -1.52
N VAL A 17 17.67 9.63 -0.20
CA VAL A 17 16.71 8.93 0.67
C VAL A 17 15.88 9.98 1.39
N TYR A 18 14.55 9.83 1.35
CA TYR A 18 13.62 10.72 2.03
C TYR A 18 12.44 9.92 2.56
N ASP A 19 12.16 10.04 3.86
CA ASP A 19 11.03 9.38 4.53
C ASP A 19 10.99 7.86 4.32
N GLY A 20 12.18 7.23 4.36
CA GLY A 20 12.35 5.79 4.13
C GLY A 20 12.19 5.33 2.66
N ILE A 21 12.01 6.26 1.72
CA ILE A 21 11.94 6.00 0.29
C ILE A 21 13.27 6.39 -0.35
N SER A 22 13.87 5.47 -1.10
CA SER A 22 15.05 5.71 -1.91
C SER A 22 14.63 6.20 -3.28
N TYR A 23 15.20 7.31 -3.73
CA TYR A 23 14.99 7.90 -5.04
C TYR A 23 16.26 7.77 -5.84
N ARG A 24 16.12 7.40 -7.11
CA ARG A 24 17.22 7.39 -8.07
C ARG A 24 16.79 8.06 -9.36
N ILE A 25 17.65 8.94 -9.88
CA ILE A 25 17.47 9.57 -11.18
C ILE A 25 18.49 8.93 -12.13
N ASP A 26 18.04 8.60 -13.33
CA ASP A 26 18.89 8.27 -14.46
C ASP A 26 18.71 9.37 -15.50
N PRO A 27 19.64 10.35 -15.56
CA PRO A 27 19.53 11.47 -16.50
C PRO A 27 19.67 11.06 -17.96
N GLU A 28 20.37 9.95 -18.25
CA GLU A 28 20.66 9.51 -19.62
C GLU A 28 19.41 8.91 -20.26
N ASN A 29 18.66 8.14 -19.49
CA ASN A 29 17.45 7.45 -19.95
C ASN A 29 16.15 8.16 -19.56
N ASP A 30 16.25 9.32 -18.88
CA ASP A 30 15.13 10.02 -18.25
C ASP A 30 14.28 9.04 -17.41
N ILE A 31 14.90 8.34 -16.46
CA ILE A 31 14.19 7.42 -15.57
C ILE A 31 14.24 7.97 -14.15
N VAL A 32 13.09 7.95 -13.48
CA VAL A 32 13.04 8.20 -12.04
C VAL A 32 12.49 6.96 -11.36
N GLU A 33 13.32 6.40 -10.48
CA GLU A 33 12.98 5.25 -9.66
C GLU A 33 12.73 5.70 -8.22
N MET A 34 11.65 5.18 -7.64
CA MET A 34 11.34 5.27 -6.22
C MET A 34 11.27 3.85 -5.67
N SER A 35 12.03 3.53 -4.63
CA SER A 35 12.00 2.22 -4.00
C SER A 35 11.81 2.33 -2.49
N GLN A 36 10.97 1.44 -1.96
CA GLN A 36 10.65 1.39 -0.53
C GLN A 36 10.60 -0.06 -0.09
N ARG A 37 11.30 -0.36 1.01
CA ARG A 37 11.16 -1.65 1.70
C ARG A 37 9.93 -1.62 2.58
N LEU A 38 9.06 -2.61 2.44
CA LEU A 38 7.91 -2.81 3.29
C LEU A 38 8.25 -3.74 4.45
N ASN A 39 7.38 -3.73 5.45
CA ASN A 39 7.39 -4.79 6.45
C ASN A 39 6.96 -6.12 5.81
N PRO A 40 7.47 -7.25 6.31
CA PRO A 40 6.99 -8.56 5.90
C PRO A 40 5.47 -8.67 6.03
N ARG A 41 4.84 -9.42 5.12
CA ARG A 41 3.37 -9.56 5.09
C ARG A 41 2.81 -10.18 6.37
N TYR A 42 3.58 -11.08 6.99
CA TYR A 42 3.21 -11.80 8.20
C TYR A 42 4.23 -11.54 9.30
N SER A 43 3.78 -11.00 10.44
CA SER A 43 4.63 -10.83 11.63
C SER A 43 5.02 -12.19 12.22
N PRO A 44 6.15 -12.29 12.95
CA PRO A 44 6.53 -13.52 13.65
C PRO A 44 5.40 -14.11 14.52
N GLU A 45 4.74 -13.27 15.30
CA GLU A 45 3.59 -13.64 16.15
C GLU A 45 2.44 -14.24 15.31
N SER A 46 2.05 -13.56 14.22
CA SER A 46 0.95 -14.03 13.36
C SER A 46 1.24 -15.38 12.71
N ARG A 47 2.52 -15.65 12.39
CA ARG A 47 2.97 -16.92 11.81
C ARG A 47 2.85 -18.05 12.83
N GLU A 48 3.31 -17.83 14.06
CA GLU A 48 3.26 -18.81 15.14
C GLU A 48 1.82 -19.15 15.53
N GLU A 49 0.98 -18.13 15.66
CA GLU A 49 -0.45 -18.31 15.92
C GLU A 49 -1.14 -19.11 14.81
N ALA A 50 -0.84 -18.78 13.54
CA ALA A 50 -1.41 -19.49 12.40
C ALA A 50 -1.01 -20.97 12.38
N VAL A 51 0.26 -21.28 12.68
CA VAL A 51 0.75 -22.66 12.79
C VAL A 51 0.06 -23.38 13.94
N SER A 52 0.02 -22.76 15.13
CA SER A 52 -0.63 -23.33 16.33
C SER A 52 -2.11 -23.63 16.08
N LEU A 53 -2.83 -22.68 15.50
CA LEU A 53 -4.25 -22.82 15.21
C LEU A 53 -4.51 -23.90 14.16
N ALA A 54 -3.68 -23.98 13.11
CA ALA A 54 -3.78 -25.00 12.08
C ALA A 54 -3.48 -26.39 12.62
N ASN A 55 -2.50 -26.53 13.51
CA ASN A 55 -2.23 -27.79 14.19
C ASN A 55 -3.40 -28.23 15.10
N LYS A 56 -4.06 -27.27 15.77
CA LYS A 56 -5.18 -27.56 16.69
C LYS A 56 -6.49 -27.89 15.98
N LEU A 57 -6.81 -27.17 14.89
CA LEU A 57 -8.13 -27.24 14.25
C LEU A 57 -8.11 -27.91 12.88
N GLY A 58 -6.97 -27.91 12.20
CA GLY A 58 -6.85 -28.27 10.80
C GLY A 58 -7.30 -27.14 9.84
N PRO A 59 -6.69 -27.04 8.65
CA PRO A 59 -6.92 -25.94 7.71
C PRO A 59 -8.36 -25.88 7.20
N GLU A 60 -9.00 -27.03 6.99
CA GLU A 60 -10.40 -27.07 6.52
C GLU A 60 -11.39 -26.51 7.55
N ARG A 61 -11.17 -26.75 8.85
CA ARG A 61 -12.03 -26.18 9.89
C ARG A 61 -11.83 -24.68 10.01
N ILE A 62 -10.59 -24.19 9.88
CA ILE A 62 -10.27 -22.75 9.85
C ILE A 62 -10.98 -22.09 8.67
N ARG A 63 -10.91 -22.69 7.47
CA ARG A 63 -11.63 -22.20 6.28
C ARG A 63 -13.14 -22.18 6.48
N LYS A 64 -13.72 -23.21 7.10
CA LYS A 64 -15.15 -23.24 7.45
C LYS A 64 -15.52 -22.13 8.44
N ARG A 65 -14.69 -21.88 9.46
CA ARG A 65 -14.90 -20.79 10.43
C ARG A 65 -14.81 -19.42 9.77
N ALA A 66 -13.83 -19.18 8.91
CA ALA A 66 -13.75 -17.92 8.15
C ALA A 66 -15.03 -17.66 7.35
N ARG A 67 -15.54 -18.68 6.65
CA ARG A 67 -16.81 -18.58 5.91
C ARG A 67 -18.02 -18.35 6.83
N LEU A 68 -18.06 -18.99 7.98
CA LEU A 68 -19.13 -18.80 8.97
C LEU A 68 -19.15 -17.36 9.48
N PHE A 69 -18.01 -16.82 9.94
CA PHE A 69 -17.94 -15.45 10.44
C PHE A 69 -18.22 -14.41 9.34
N SER A 70 -17.84 -14.68 8.09
CA SER A 70 -18.25 -13.85 6.96
C SER A 70 -19.78 -13.79 6.80
N LYS A 71 -20.47 -14.94 6.89
CA LYS A 71 -21.94 -14.98 6.81
C LYS A 71 -22.60 -14.28 8.00
N LEU A 72 -22.08 -14.48 9.21
CA LEU A 72 -22.57 -13.82 10.42
C LEU A 72 -22.39 -12.30 10.35
N LEU A 73 -21.26 -11.83 9.82
CA LEU A 73 -21.01 -10.40 9.61
C LEU A 73 -22.06 -9.79 8.66
N ILE A 74 -22.29 -10.44 7.51
CA ILE A 74 -23.30 -9.98 6.54
C ILE A 74 -24.70 -9.97 7.17
N LEU A 75 -25.06 -11.03 7.88
CA LEU A 75 -26.36 -11.11 8.56
C LEU A 75 -26.53 -10.00 9.61
N SER A 76 -25.46 -9.71 10.37
CA SER A 76 -25.46 -8.64 11.38
C SER A 76 -25.67 -7.26 10.74
N ILE A 77 -24.99 -6.97 9.62
CA ILE A 77 -25.15 -5.72 8.88
C ILE A 77 -26.58 -5.58 8.36
N LEU A 78 -27.16 -6.65 7.80
CA LEU A 78 -28.55 -6.63 7.34
C LEU A 78 -29.53 -6.38 8.49
N LEU A 79 -29.30 -6.99 9.65
CA LEU A 79 -30.10 -6.77 10.85
C LEU A 79 -29.97 -5.32 11.36
N PHE A 80 -28.75 -4.76 11.37
CA PHE A 80 -28.53 -3.38 11.74
C PHE A 80 -29.27 -2.41 10.82
N LEU A 81 -29.17 -2.60 9.50
CA LEU A 81 -29.90 -1.81 8.51
C LEU A 81 -31.43 -1.90 8.70
N PHE A 82 -31.93 -3.10 9.00
CA PHE A 82 -33.34 -3.30 9.33
C PHE A 82 -33.76 -2.52 10.58
N LEU A 83 -32.98 -2.59 11.67
CA LEU A 83 -33.22 -1.83 12.90
C LEU A 83 -33.13 -0.31 12.71
N MET A 84 -32.37 0.15 11.72
CA MET A 84 -32.29 1.56 11.34
C MET A 84 -33.51 2.02 10.52
N ALA A 85 -34.05 1.16 9.65
CA ALA A 85 -35.24 1.45 8.85
C ALA A 85 -36.56 1.29 9.63
N PHE A 86 -36.58 0.44 10.65
CA PHE A 86 -37.78 0.11 11.43
C PHE A 86 -38.54 1.32 12.02
N PRO A 87 -37.89 2.33 12.66
CA PRO A 87 -38.58 3.50 13.21
C PRO A 87 -39.20 4.42 12.15
N VAL A 88 -38.73 4.33 10.91
CA VAL A 88 -39.29 5.09 9.78
C VAL A 88 -40.58 4.44 9.27
N LEU A 89 -40.71 3.13 9.43
CA LEU A 89 -41.82 2.33 8.93
C LEU A 89 -42.93 2.09 9.98
N PHE A 90 -42.60 2.14 11.27
CA PHE A 90 -43.54 1.85 12.37
C PHE A 90 -43.42 2.87 13.52
N SER A 91 -44.56 3.28 14.09
CA SER A 91 -44.62 4.29 15.15
C SER A 91 -43.88 3.86 16.44
N ALA A 92 -43.21 4.83 17.06
CA ALA A 92 -42.10 4.68 18.01
C ALA A 92 -42.48 4.20 19.43
N GLN A 93 -43.18 3.07 19.57
CA GLN A 93 -43.49 2.49 20.88
C GLN A 93 -42.33 1.66 21.49
N PHE A 94 -41.21 1.49 20.77
CA PHE A 94 -40.13 0.55 21.10
C PHE A 94 -38.73 1.18 21.19
N GLU A 95 -38.60 2.47 21.48
CA GLU A 95 -37.31 3.19 21.45
C GLU A 95 -36.19 2.52 22.26
N GLY A 96 -36.49 2.05 23.49
CA GLY A 96 -35.51 1.37 24.34
C GLY A 96 -35.01 0.03 23.77
N PHE A 97 -35.92 -0.78 23.22
CA PHE A 97 -35.58 -2.06 22.60
C PHE A 97 -34.78 -1.87 21.30
N LEU A 98 -35.15 -0.86 20.49
CA LEU A 98 -34.45 -0.51 19.26
C LEU A 98 -33.05 0.03 19.54
N SER A 99 -32.88 0.83 20.59
CA SER A 99 -31.56 1.34 21.01
C SER A 99 -30.63 0.20 21.46
N TRP A 100 -31.12 -0.70 22.32
CA TRP A 100 -30.34 -1.87 22.77
C TRP A 100 -29.98 -2.81 21.62
N GLY A 101 -30.94 -3.08 20.71
CA GLY A 101 -30.70 -3.89 19.52
C GLY A 101 -29.63 -3.28 18.60
N LYS A 102 -29.62 -1.95 18.42
CA LYS A 102 -28.59 -1.25 17.64
C LYS A 102 -27.21 -1.36 18.30
N PHE A 103 -27.14 -1.20 19.62
CA PHE A 103 -25.86 -1.35 20.32
C PHE A 103 -25.29 -2.78 20.19
N LEU A 104 -26.13 -3.80 20.43
CA LEU A 104 -25.71 -5.20 20.32
C LEU A 104 -25.25 -5.58 18.90
N THR A 105 -25.92 -5.05 17.87
CA THR A 105 -25.54 -5.30 16.47
C THR A 105 -24.20 -4.66 16.14
N ILE A 106 -23.93 -3.42 16.58
CA ILE A 106 -22.61 -2.77 16.42
C ILE A 106 -21.50 -3.59 17.10
N VAL A 107 -21.71 -4.00 18.36
CA VAL A 107 -20.71 -4.82 19.09
C VAL A 107 -20.48 -6.15 18.37
N SER A 108 -21.55 -6.80 17.91
CA SER A 108 -21.47 -8.08 17.17
C SER A 108 -20.73 -7.93 15.85
N GLU A 109 -20.95 -6.84 15.11
CA GLU A 109 -20.24 -6.53 13.86
C GLU A 109 -18.74 -6.41 14.07
N VAL A 110 -18.31 -5.66 15.08
CA VAL A 110 -16.89 -5.52 15.43
C VAL A 110 -16.26 -6.87 15.71
N VAL A 111 -16.94 -7.71 16.51
CA VAL A 111 -16.48 -9.06 16.85
C VAL A 111 -16.41 -9.94 15.60
N PHE A 112 -17.46 -9.97 14.77
CA PHE A 112 -17.49 -10.80 13.57
C PHE A 112 -16.47 -10.35 12.52
N LEU A 113 -16.25 -9.04 12.38
CA LEU A 113 -15.23 -8.49 11.49
C LEU A 113 -13.83 -8.90 11.95
N TYR A 114 -13.54 -8.76 13.24
CA TYR A 114 -12.28 -9.19 13.84
C TYR A 114 -12.04 -10.69 13.63
N MET A 115 -13.02 -11.53 14.00
CA MET A 115 -12.90 -12.99 13.88
C MET A 115 -12.78 -13.42 12.41
N PHE A 116 -13.53 -12.79 11.50
CA PHE A 116 -13.39 -13.05 10.07
C PHE A 116 -11.99 -12.71 9.56
N GLY A 117 -11.47 -11.53 9.89
CA GLY A 117 -10.12 -11.10 9.54
C GLY A 117 -9.06 -12.05 10.08
N TYR A 118 -9.19 -12.45 11.35
CA TYR A 118 -8.28 -13.39 12.01
C TYR A 118 -8.21 -14.74 11.27
N TYR A 119 -9.34 -15.42 11.08
CA TYR A 119 -9.33 -16.72 10.39
C TYR A 119 -8.91 -16.60 8.92
N ARG A 120 -9.29 -15.51 8.23
CA ARG A 120 -8.86 -15.26 6.85
C ARG A 120 -7.36 -15.05 6.75
N GLY A 121 -6.75 -14.34 7.71
CA GLY A 121 -5.31 -14.17 7.79
C GLY A 121 -4.58 -15.50 7.89
N VAL A 122 -5.04 -16.39 8.77
CA VAL A 122 -4.48 -17.74 8.93
C VAL A 122 -4.61 -18.58 7.66
N VAL A 123 -5.77 -18.55 6.99
CA VAL A 123 -5.97 -19.26 5.71
C VAL A 123 -5.06 -18.71 4.62
N SER A 124 -4.86 -17.38 4.59
CA SER A 124 -3.97 -16.73 3.63
C SER A 124 -2.52 -17.18 3.87
N TYR A 125 -2.06 -17.17 5.11
CA TYR A 125 -0.72 -17.65 5.44
C TYR A 125 -0.53 -19.13 5.14
N PHE A 126 -1.51 -19.98 5.44
CA PHE A 126 -1.46 -21.41 5.08
C PHE A 126 -1.27 -21.63 3.58
N THR A 127 -1.92 -20.80 2.76
CA THR A 127 -1.85 -20.88 1.30
C THR A 127 -0.52 -20.33 0.78
N ASP A 128 -0.10 -19.16 1.25
CA ASP A 128 1.13 -18.49 0.81
C ASP A 128 2.39 -19.25 1.24
N SER A 129 2.34 -19.93 2.39
CA SER A 129 3.47 -20.67 2.97
C SER A 129 3.66 -22.09 2.42
N TYR A 130 2.93 -22.44 1.37
CA TYR A 130 3.06 -23.71 0.67
C TYR A 130 4.33 -23.71 -0.21
N CYS A 131 5.13 -24.76 -0.09
CA CYS A 131 6.28 -24.97 -0.95
C CYS A 131 5.97 -26.05 -1.98
N GLU A 132 5.90 -25.68 -3.26
CA GLU A 132 5.65 -26.61 -4.36
C GLU A 132 6.73 -27.70 -4.50
N LYS A 133 7.99 -27.40 -4.11
CA LYS A 133 9.11 -28.35 -4.21
C LYS A 133 9.03 -29.49 -3.20
N CYS A 134 8.59 -29.23 -1.97
CA CYS A 134 8.52 -30.25 -0.93
C CYS A 134 7.09 -30.64 -0.54
N GLY A 135 6.07 -29.98 -1.10
CA GLY A 135 4.65 -30.27 -0.86
C GLY A 135 4.17 -29.97 0.55
N LYS A 136 4.90 -29.16 1.33
CA LYS A 136 4.58 -28.84 2.73
C LYS A 136 4.04 -27.42 2.88
N HIS A 137 3.12 -27.23 3.83
CA HIS A 137 2.62 -25.92 4.27
C HIS A 137 3.44 -25.39 5.46
N PHE A 138 3.38 -24.09 5.72
CA PHE A 138 4.06 -23.41 6.83
C PHE A 138 5.60 -23.52 6.82
N VAL A 139 6.16 -23.77 5.63
CA VAL A 139 7.61 -23.86 5.44
C VAL A 139 8.16 -22.75 4.55
N PHE A 140 7.30 -22.11 3.76
CA PHE A 140 7.67 -20.99 2.92
C PHE A 140 7.50 -19.67 3.68
N GLU A 141 8.59 -18.94 3.88
CA GLU A 141 8.59 -17.68 4.64
C GLU A 141 9.39 -16.59 3.93
N GLU A 142 8.98 -15.33 4.14
CA GLU A 142 9.70 -14.18 3.62
C GLU A 142 11.06 -14.05 4.32
N TYR A 143 12.16 -14.09 3.57
CA TYR A 143 13.53 -13.95 4.10
C TYR A 143 14.11 -12.55 3.95
N GLN A 144 13.43 -11.70 3.17
CA GLN A 144 13.83 -10.33 2.95
C GLN A 144 12.58 -9.45 2.89
N ALA A 145 12.70 -8.24 3.43
CA ALA A 145 11.66 -7.22 3.37
C ALA A 145 11.16 -7.05 1.92
N PRO A 146 9.83 -7.13 1.67
CA PRO A 146 9.28 -6.89 0.35
C PRO A 146 9.69 -5.51 -0.18
N LEU A 147 9.94 -5.42 -1.48
CA LEU A 147 10.37 -4.18 -2.13
C LEU A 147 9.26 -3.68 -3.05
N VAL A 148 8.76 -2.48 -2.78
CA VAL A 148 7.96 -1.74 -3.75
C VAL A 148 8.89 -0.87 -4.57
N LYS A 149 8.81 -0.99 -5.89
CA LYS A 149 9.52 -0.14 -6.83
C LYS A 149 8.51 0.55 -7.75
N GLU A 150 8.57 1.87 -7.82
CA GLU A 150 7.87 2.69 -8.80
C GLU A 150 8.90 3.27 -9.77
N GLU A 151 8.63 3.19 -11.07
CA GLU A 151 9.54 3.65 -12.11
C GLU A 151 8.77 4.50 -13.12
N SER A 152 9.21 5.75 -13.30
CA SER A 152 8.67 6.70 -14.29
C SER A 152 9.64 6.86 -15.45
N LYS A 153 9.20 6.48 -16.65
CA LYS A 153 9.90 6.61 -17.95
C LYS A 153 9.21 7.66 -18.83
N ILE A 154 9.72 7.92 -20.05
CA ILE A 154 9.14 8.93 -20.98
C ILE A 154 7.75 8.53 -21.50
N ASP A 155 7.35 7.28 -21.40
CA ASP A 155 6.11 6.75 -21.97
C ASP A 155 5.27 5.93 -20.98
N ALA A 156 5.89 5.50 -19.87
CA ALA A 156 5.24 4.62 -18.92
C ALA A 156 5.51 5.00 -17.46
N TYR A 157 4.55 4.67 -16.60
CA TYR A 157 4.73 4.61 -15.16
C TYR A 157 4.42 3.19 -14.69
N THR A 158 5.38 2.52 -14.06
CA THR A 158 5.21 1.15 -13.57
C THR A 158 5.36 1.09 -12.07
N LYS A 159 4.61 0.18 -11.44
CA LYS A 159 4.78 -0.15 -10.03
C LYS A 159 4.84 -1.66 -9.88
N THR A 160 5.86 -2.12 -9.16
CA THR A 160 6.09 -3.53 -8.88
C THR A 160 6.22 -3.75 -7.40
N LEU A 161 5.67 -4.85 -6.91
CA LEU A 161 5.94 -5.41 -5.59
C LEU A 161 6.76 -6.69 -5.79
N THR A 162 7.95 -6.70 -5.22
CA THR A 162 8.82 -7.88 -5.21
C THR A 162 8.83 -8.47 -3.82
N GLN A 163 8.45 -9.74 -3.71
CA GLN A 163 8.49 -10.50 -2.46
C GLN A 163 9.51 -11.63 -2.57
N TYR A 164 10.25 -11.82 -1.48
CA TYR A 164 11.38 -12.75 -1.43
C TYR A 164 11.07 -13.87 -0.46
N TRP A 165 10.79 -15.06 -0.98
CA TRP A 165 10.36 -16.21 -0.20
C TRP A 165 11.39 -17.33 -0.23
N HIS A 166 11.51 -18.05 0.87
CA HIS A 166 12.34 -19.25 0.92
C HIS A 166 11.70 -20.36 1.74
N CYS A 167 12.02 -21.60 1.37
CA CYS A 167 11.59 -22.78 2.08
C CYS A 167 12.61 -23.17 3.14
N LYS A 168 12.25 -23.08 4.42
CA LYS A 168 13.12 -23.53 5.51
C LYS A 168 13.39 -25.04 5.52
N ASN A 169 12.59 -25.83 4.79
CA ASN A 169 12.73 -27.29 4.75
C ASN A 169 13.63 -27.79 3.61
N CYS A 170 13.57 -27.19 2.40
CA CYS A 170 14.37 -27.64 1.25
C CYS A 170 15.32 -26.57 0.67
N GLY A 171 15.35 -25.36 1.25
CA GLY A 171 16.22 -24.27 0.81
C GLY A 171 15.81 -23.60 -0.50
N HIS A 172 14.72 -24.04 -1.15
CA HIS A 172 14.21 -23.41 -2.37
C HIS A 172 13.88 -21.94 -2.13
N LYS A 173 14.36 -21.05 -3.01
CA LYS A 173 14.07 -19.62 -3.01
C LYS A 173 13.17 -19.28 -4.19
N ASP A 174 12.22 -18.40 -3.95
CA ASP A 174 11.32 -17.86 -4.97
C ASP A 174 11.25 -16.33 -4.84
N ILE A 175 11.14 -15.66 -5.97
CA ILE A 175 11.02 -14.20 -6.07
C ILE A 175 9.75 -13.91 -6.84
N LYS A 176 8.72 -13.48 -6.10
CA LYS A 176 7.42 -13.17 -6.69
C LYS A 176 7.39 -11.70 -7.05
N ILE A 177 7.18 -11.39 -8.33
CA ILE A 177 7.04 -10.03 -8.84
C ILE A 177 5.60 -9.82 -9.26
N GLU A 178 4.92 -8.88 -8.61
CA GLU A 178 3.54 -8.50 -8.91
C GLU A 178 3.51 -7.07 -9.49
N PHE A 179 2.91 -6.93 -10.68
CA PHE A 179 2.65 -5.62 -11.28
C PHE A 179 1.39 -5.02 -10.67
N GLN A 180 1.51 -3.81 -10.13
CA GLN A 180 0.37 -3.09 -9.58
C GLN A 180 -0.16 -2.08 -10.61
N PRO A 181 -1.48 -2.09 -10.91
CA PRO A 181 -2.06 -1.09 -11.80
C PRO A 181 -1.91 0.31 -11.18
N VAL A 182 -1.53 1.28 -12.02
CA VAL A 182 -1.40 2.68 -11.62
C VAL A 182 -2.15 3.56 -12.60
N ASP A 183 -3.19 4.24 -12.12
CA ASP A 183 -3.81 5.36 -12.83
C ASP A 183 -2.82 6.53 -12.81
N HIS A 184 -2.20 6.76 -13.97
CA HIS A 184 -1.24 7.82 -14.18
C HIS A 184 -1.54 8.55 -15.48
N HIS A 185 -1.24 9.84 -15.48
CA HIS A 185 -1.14 10.64 -16.70
C HIS A 185 -0.06 11.69 -16.48
N ARG A 186 0.26 12.42 -17.55
CA ARG A 186 1.23 13.50 -17.49
C ARG A 186 0.61 14.83 -17.81
N GLU A 187 1.02 15.83 -17.03
CA GLU A 187 0.76 17.23 -17.32
C GLU A 187 2.02 17.88 -17.90
N LYS A 188 1.85 18.93 -18.70
CA LYS A 188 2.97 19.67 -19.25
C LYS A 188 3.79 20.31 -18.13
N LYS A 189 5.11 20.30 -18.30
CA LYS A 189 6.04 21.04 -17.44
C LYS A 189 5.83 22.56 -17.54
N GLN A 190 6.38 23.28 -16.59
CA GLN A 190 6.40 24.74 -16.58
C GLN A 190 7.68 25.27 -17.24
N ASP A 191 7.57 25.89 -18.41
CA ASP A 191 8.74 26.33 -19.18
C ASP A 191 9.44 27.57 -18.62
N ASN A 192 8.71 28.47 -17.96
CA ASN A 192 9.21 29.77 -17.49
C ASN A 192 9.29 29.84 -15.95
N LEU A 193 9.91 28.85 -15.32
CA LEU A 193 10.19 28.91 -13.89
C LEU A 193 11.35 29.88 -13.62
N LYS A 194 11.12 30.85 -12.74
CA LYS A 194 12.14 31.78 -12.24
C LYS A 194 12.50 31.41 -10.81
N ASP A 195 13.46 30.51 -10.65
CA ASP A 195 13.88 30.02 -9.34
C ASP A 195 15.42 29.95 -9.23
N THR A 196 15.93 30.17 -8.01
CA THR A 196 17.36 30.26 -7.70
C THR A 196 17.87 28.91 -7.24
N CYS A 197 19.05 28.50 -7.71
CA CYS A 197 19.65 27.25 -7.26
C CYS A 197 20.18 27.40 -5.84
N GLU A 198 19.69 26.58 -4.92
CA GLU A 198 20.13 26.59 -3.51
C GLU A 198 21.55 26.04 -3.32
N GLU A 199 22.09 25.31 -4.30
CA GLU A 199 23.45 24.74 -4.22
C GLU A 199 24.51 25.72 -4.73
N CYS A 200 24.33 26.31 -5.93
CA CYS A 200 25.31 27.24 -6.51
C CYS A 200 24.95 28.72 -6.40
N GLY A 201 23.78 29.07 -5.83
CA GLY A 201 23.33 30.45 -5.61
C GLY A 201 22.91 31.23 -6.87
N LYS A 202 23.04 30.64 -8.07
CA LYS A 202 22.71 31.35 -9.31
C LYS A 202 21.20 31.53 -9.48
N GLU A 203 20.79 32.77 -9.70
CA GLU A 203 19.41 33.15 -9.98
C GLU A 203 18.92 32.58 -11.32
N HIS A 204 17.63 32.25 -11.39
CA HIS A 204 16.96 31.74 -12.60
C HIS A 204 17.64 30.54 -13.26
N SER A 205 18.36 29.73 -12.48
CA SER A 205 19.16 28.61 -12.98
C SER A 205 18.45 27.25 -12.84
N ILE A 206 17.35 27.19 -12.09
CA ILE A 206 16.53 25.99 -11.93
C ILE A 206 15.47 25.95 -13.03
N GLU A 207 15.40 24.82 -13.74
CA GLU A 207 14.37 24.55 -14.73
C GLU A 207 13.64 23.24 -14.44
N GLU A 208 12.36 23.17 -14.81
CA GLU A 208 11.64 21.90 -14.86
C GLU A 208 12.00 21.19 -16.18
N TYR A 209 12.64 20.02 -16.11
CA TYR A 209 13.18 19.37 -17.31
C TYR A 209 12.22 18.33 -17.90
N ARG A 210 11.29 17.82 -17.10
CA ARG A 210 10.36 16.74 -17.47
C ARG A 210 8.91 17.12 -17.23
N ASN A 211 8.00 16.55 -18.02
CA ASN A 211 6.56 16.59 -17.75
C ASN A 211 6.23 16.08 -16.34
N ILE A 212 5.17 16.64 -15.76
CA ILE A 212 4.73 16.36 -14.41
C ILE A 212 4.06 14.99 -14.40
N ASP A 213 4.52 14.10 -13.52
CA ASP A 213 3.81 12.84 -13.29
C ASP A 213 2.66 13.07 -12.32
N VAL A 214 1.45 12.73 -12.76
CA VAL A 214 0.26 12.80 -11.95
C VAL A 214 -0.25 11.39 -11.70
N ILE A 215 -0.17 10.98 -10.44
CA ILE A 215 -0.59 9.65 -9.99
C ILE A 215 -1.88 9.79 -9.21
N ASN A 216 -2.93 9.15 -9.69
CA ASN A 216 -4.25 9.16 -9.09
C ASN A 216 -4.42 7.89 -8.24
N ARG A 217 -4.50 8.07 -6.91
CA ARG A 217 -4.92 7.00 -5.97
C ARG A 217 -6.01 7.58 -5.05
N ALA A 218 -6.01 7.22 -3.76
CA ALA A 218 -6.81 7.90 -2.75
C ALA A 218 -6.44 9.40 -2.62
N LEU A 219 -5.17 9.73 -2.85
CA LEU A 219 -4.67 11.09 -2.96
C LEU A 219 -4.10 11.31 -4.36
N ARG A 220 -4.30 12.51 -4.90
CA ARG A 220 -3.63 12.95 -6.12
C ARG A 220 -2.21 13.36 -5.75
N LYS A 221 -1.22 12.66 -6.31
CA LYS A 221 0.21 12.97 -6.13
C LYS A 221 0.75 13.56 -7.43
N LYS A 222 1.32 14.76 -7.37
CA LYS A 222 2.08 15.36 -8.48
C LYS A 222 3.56 15.32 -8.16
N ILE A 223 4.34 14.83 -9.12
CA ILE A 223 5.80 14.75 -9.04
C ILE A 223 6.38 15.65 -10.13
N ARG A 224 7.19 16.61 -9.71
CA ARG A 224 7.82 17.60 -10.58
C ARG A 224 9.33 17.47 -10.49
N TYR A 225 10.01 17.63 -11.62
CA TYR A 225 11.42 17.28 -11.78
C TYR A 225 12.23 18.48 -12.23
N PHE A 226 13.17 18.91 -11.40
CA PHE A 226 13.96 20.10 -11.66
C PHE A 226 15.45 19.80 -11.68
N LYS A 227 16.19 20.60 -12.46
CA LYS A 227 17.65 20.57 -12.50
C LYS A 227 18.21 21.99 -12.55
N CYS A 228 19.42 22.17 -12.03
CA CYS A 228 20.18 23.40 -12.23
C CYS A 228 20.98 23.30 -13.53
N ARG A 229 20.81 24.29 -14.41
CA ARG A 229 21.57 24.41 -15.67
C ARG A 229 23.07 24.62 -15.46
N ASN A 230 23.51 24.98 -14.25
CA ASN A 230 24.88 25.42 -14.01
C ASN A 230 25.75 24.45 -13.20
N CYS A 231 25.20 23.76 -12.19
CA CYS A 231 26.00 22.89 -11.32
C CYS A 231 25.62 21.41 -11.38
N GLY A 232 24.53 21.04 -12.07
CA GLY A 232 24.09 19.65 -12.14
C GLY A 232 23.29 19.17 -10.92
N TYR A 233 22.96 20.08 -9.99
CA TYR A 233 21.95 19.87 -8.94
C TYR A 233 20.63 19.36 -9.53
N HIS A 234 20.01 18.38 -8.89
CA HIS A 234 18.66 17.93 -9.23
C HIS A 234 17.74 18.01 -8.01
N GLU A 235 16.44 18.19 -8.24
CA GLU A 235 15.45 18.03 -7.19
C GLU A 235 14.11 17.53 -7.70
N ILE A 236 13.41 16.82 -6.82
CA ILE A 236 12.04 16.38 -7.04
C ILE A 236 11.14 17.14 -6.06
N ARG A 237 10.10 17.80 -6.58
CA ARG A 237 9.05 18.41 -5.76
C ARG A 237 7.81 17.54 -5.76
N LEU A 238 7.32 17.23 -4.57
CA LEU A 238 6.13 16.42 -4.34
C LEU A 238 5.01 17.30 -3.79
N ASN A 239 3.89 17.30 -4.52
CA ASN A 239 2.63 17.89 -4.06
C ASN A 239 1.59 16.79 -3.88
N LYS A 240 0.95 16.74 -2.71
CA LYS A 240 -0.15 15.82 -2.41
C LYS A 240 -1.40 16.62 -2.13
N SER A 241 -2.48 16.35 -2.85
CA SER A 241 -3.79 16.93 -2.59
C SER A 241 -4.86 15.84 -2.54
N PHE A 242 -5.92 16.08 -1.74
CA PHE A 242 -7.09 15.22 -1.76
C PHE A 242 -7.77 15.34 -3.13
N LYS A 243 -8.25 14.20 -3.65
CA LYS A 243 -9.18 14.22 -4.77
C LYS A 243 -10.51 14.73 -4.21
N ILE A 244 -10.83 15.99 -4.45
CA ILE A 244 -12.20 16.47 -4.27
C ILE A 244 -12.95 15.88 -5.48
N VAL A 245 -13.68 14.81 -5.24
CA VAL A 245 -14.64 14.22 -6.19
C VAL A 245 -15.99 14.86 -5.91
#